data_AF-A0A291W3C8-F1
#
_entry.id   AF-A0A291W3C8-F1
#
_cell.length_a   1.000
_cell.length_b   1.000
_cell.length_c   1.000
_cell.angle_alpha   90.00
_cell.angle_beta   90.00
_cell.angle_gamma   90.00
#
_symmetry.space_group_name_H-M   'P 1'
#
loop_
_entity.id
_entity.type
_entity.pdbx_description
1 polymer ?
#
loop_
_entity_poly.entity_id
_entity_poly.type
_entity_poly.pdbx_seq_one_letter_code
_entity_poly.pdbx_strand_id
1 'polypeptide(L)'
;MKFEFTEPKFLPLEANGHILSFLGKLEVEVYSIAGAPKVLGVANRCGFCDERPVYRVTDKTIKVESPCPYPDGLTTEITLKVPSGKVIVTDDLRSVYSCDDSGFASYNSALGQAQVVHAMAAVGCAYGPVGNSCPGLYRTGPDTYIIARPGYDEDDTPDPAFSRYDFLAGITTDLWAYSIADFEHWKSRGGDPDKLGWDVSVVDITPGTYRFTHHSGEHDFNPDVPGTVTFAHVERID
;
A
#
# COMPACT_ATOMS: atom_id res chain seq x y z
N MET A 1 -39.86 20.46 10.65
CA MET A 1 -39.85 19.88 9.28
C MET A 1 -39.80 18.37 9.45
N LYS A 2 -40.80 17.61 8.97
CA LYS A 2 -40.78 16.13 9.01
C LYS A 2 -40.12 15.65 7.71
N PHE A 3 -39.10 14.81 7.81
CA PHE A 3 -38.51 14.15 6.66
C PHE A 3 -39.26 12.84 6.41
N GLU A 4 -39.71 12.62 5.18
CA GLU A 4 -40.25 11.33 4.76
C GLU A 4 -39.10 10.41 4.36
N PHE A 5 -39.07 9.23 4.98
CA PHE A 5 -38.11 8.15 4.70
C PHE A 5 -38.88 6.99 4.09
N THR A 6 -38.31 6.36 3.07
CA THR A 6 -38.80 5.06 2.59
C THR A 6 -38.18 3.93 3.41
N GLU A 7 -38.84 2.78 3.47
CA GLU A 7 -38.21 1.56 3.99
C GLU A 7 -36.93 1.23 3.20
N PRO A 8 -35.85 0.81 3.87
CA PRO A 8 -34.63 0.38 3.20
C PRO A 8 -34.85 -0.85 2.31
N LYS A 9 -34.17 -0.87 1.17
CA LYS A 9 -34.09 -2.02 0.25
C LYS A 9 -32.63 -2.39 0.04
N PHE A 10 -32.35 -3.68 -0.05
CA PHE A 10 -31.03 -4.17 -0.47
C PHE A 10 -31.06 -4.42 -1.97
N LEU A 11 -30.15 -3.77 -2.69
CA LEU A 11 -30.03 -3.90 -4.14
C LEU A 11 -28.60 -4.31 -4.52
N PRO A 12 -28.42 -5.10 -5.59
CA PRO A 12 -27.11 -5.42 -6.10
C PRO A 12 -26.38 -4.17 -6.59
N LEU A 13 -25.05 -4.14 -6.41
CA LEU A 13 -24.16 -3.08 -6.86
C LEU A 13 -23.30 -3.52 -8.04
N GLU A 14 -23.50 -2.87 -9.19
CA GLU A 14 -22.59 -2.89 -10.33
C GLU A 14 -21.54 -1.79 -10.14
N ALA A 15 -20.41 -2.14 -9.51
CA ALA A 15 -19.37 -1.18 -9.13
C ALA A 15 -18.53 -0.64 -10.29
N ASN A 16 -18.65 -1.19 -11.50
CA ASN A 16 -17.96 -0.72 -12.70
C ASN A 16 -16.43 -0.62 -12.53
N GLY A 17 -15.83 -1.66 -11.91
CA GLY A 17 -14.39 -1.74 -11.63
C GLY A 17 -13.92 -0.98 -10.38
N HIS A 18 -14.81 -0.28 -9.66
CA HIS A 18 -14.45 0.40 -8.42
C HIS A 18 -14.45 -0.57 -7.22
N ILE A 19 -13.45 -0.45 -6.33
CA ILE A 19 -13.52 -1.06 -4.99
C ILE A 19 -14.26 -0.11 -4.06
N LEU A 20 -15.52 -0.44 -3.80
CA LEU A 20 -16.43 0.35 -2.95
C LEU A 20 -16.89 -0.42 -1.70
N SER A 21 -16.45 -1.66 -1.51
CA SER A 21 -16.79 -2.48 -0.36
C SER A 21 -15.56 -3.24 0.10
N PHE A 22 -15.18 -3.04 1.37
CA PHE A 22 -14.06 -3.77 1.98
C PHE A 22 -14.35 -5.27 2.17
N LEU A 23 -15.62 -5.68 2.07
CA LEU A 23 -16.05 -7.06 2.30
C LEU A 23 -16.54 -7.75 1.03
N GLY A 24 -16.34 -7.15 -0.15
CA GLY A 24 -16.84 -7.67 -1.43
C GLY A 24 -18.37 -7.84 -1.47
N LYS A 25 -19.11 -7.19 -0.55
CA LYS A 25 -20.57 -7.31 -0.48
C LYS A 25 -21.18 -6.77 -1.77
N LEU A 26 -21.88 -7.64 -2.47
CA LEU A 26 -22.54 -7.36 -3.74
C LEU A 26 -23.90 -6.67 -3.56
N GLU A 27 -24.44 -6.60 -2.35
CA GLU A 27 -25.70 -5.92 -2.03
C GLU A 27 -25.48 -4.76 -1.07
N VAL A 28 -26.14 -3.64 -1.36
CA VAL A 28 -26.00 -2.39 -0.62
C VAL A 28 -27.38 -1.82 -0.28
N GLU A 29 -27.46 -1.10 0.83
CA GLU A 29 -28.71 -0.58 1.35
C GLU A 29 -29.09 0.72 0.63
N VAL A 30 -30.34 0.80 0.19
CA VAL A 30 -30.91 1.96 -0.48
C VAL A 30 -32.19 2.41 0.20
N TYR A 31 -32.26 3.69 0.49
CA TYR A 31 -33.50 4.34 0.93
C TYR A 31 -33.57 5.74 0.31
N SER A 32 -34.73 6.38 0.42
CA SER A 32 -34.93 7.74 -0.08
C SER A 32 -35.11 8.72 1.07
N ILE A 33 -34.49 9.89 0.96
CA ILE A 33 -34.75 11.04 1.83
C ILE A 33 -35.29 12.15 0.94
N ALA A 34 -36.53 12.59 1.18
CA ALA A 34 -37.18 13.64 0.40
C ALA A 34 -37.14 13.37 -1.13
N GLY A 35 -37.31 12.11 -1.53
CA GLY A 35 -37.33 11.69 -2.94
C GLY A 35 -35.95 11.44 -3.56
N ALA A 36 -34.84 11.76 -2.88
CA ALA A 36 -33.49 11.49 -3.37
C ALA A 36 -32.94 10.17 -2.81
N PRO A 37 -32.45 9.24 -3.65
CA PRO A 37 -31.89 7.99 -3.18
C PRO A 37 -30.59 8.21 -2.40
N LYS A 38 -30.39 7.39 -1.38
CA LYS A 38 -29.19 7.29 -0.54
C LYS A 38 -28.71 5.85 -0.59
N VAL A 39 -27.41 5.67 -0.79
CA VAL A 39 -26.74 4.37 -0.84
C VAL A 39 -25.85 4.27 0.38
N LEU A 40 -26.00 3.21 1.18
CA LEU A 40 -25.20 2.90 2.36
C LEU A 40 -24.53 1.53 2.21
N GLY A 41 -23.54 1.26 3.07
CA GLY A 41 -22.76 0.02 3.01
C GLY A 41 -21.64 0.05 1.96
N VAL A 42 -21.30 1.24 1.45
CA VAL A 42 -20.25 1.49 0.48
C VAL A 42 -19.27 2.55 0.98
N ALA A 43 -18.03 2.45 0.58
CA ALA A 43 -17.03 3.49 0.75
C ALA A 43 -17.45 4.76 -0.01
N ASN A 44 -17.12 5.92 0.57
CA ASN A 44 -17.41 7.22 -0.05
C ASN A 44 -16.50 7.55 -1.25
N ARG A 45 -15.41 6.81 -1.41
CA ARG A 45 -14.42 6.90 -2.48
C ARG A 45 -13.91 5.51 -2.86
N CYS A 46 -13.48 5.36 -4.11
CA CYS A 46 -12.89 4.11 -4.60
C CYS A 46 -11.54 3.83 -3.95
N GLY A 47 -11.33 2.59 -3.51
CA GLY A 47 -10.04 2.15 -2.94
C GLY A 47 -8.87 2.18 -3.92
N PHE A 48 -9.12 2.22 -5.24
CA PHE A 48 -8.04 2.34 -6.23
C PHE A 48 -7.84 3.78 -6.70
N CYS A 49 -8.82 4.37 -7.37
CA CYS A 49 -8.67 5.68 -8.02
C CYS A 49 -8.99 6.88 -7.11
N ASP A 50 -9.47 6.66 -5.88
CA ASP A 50 -9.89 7.70 -4.94
C ASP A 50 -11.08 8.57 -5.41
N GLU A 51 -11.70 8.24 -6.54
CA GLU A 51 -12.86 8.99 -7.04
C GLU A 51 -14.11 8.68 -6.22
N ARG A 52 -14.96 9.70 -6.05
CA ARG A 52 -16.29 9.53 -5.45
C ARG A 52 -17.23 8.90 -6.48
N PRO A 53 -17.84 7.74 -6.21
CA PRO A 53 -18.75 7.10 -7.15
C PRO A 53 -20.02 7.94 -7.35
N VAL A 54 -20.49 8.00 -8.60
CA VAL A 54 -21.80 8.54 -8.97
C VAL A 54 -22.72 7.36 -9.26
N TYR A 55 -23.82 7.28 -8.51
CA TYR A 55 -24.75 6.16 -8.59
C TYR A 55 -25.96 6.47 -9.45
N ARG A 56 -26.28 5.54 -10.34
CA ARG A 56 -27.59 5.42 -10.98
C ARG A 56 -28.37 4.31 -10.28
N VAL A 57 -29.42 4.71 -9.55
CA VAL A 57 -30.28 3.79 -8.80
C VAL A 57 -31.52 3.46 -9.62
N THR A 58 -31.83 2.17 -9.73
CA THR A 58 -33.07 1.65 -10.34
C THR A 58 -33.82 0.80 -9.32
N ASP A 59 -35.01 0.31 -9.67
CA ASP A 59 -35.77 -0.59 -8.79
C ASP A 59 -35.10 -1.96 -8.55
N LYS A 60 -34.09 -2.32 -9.35
CA LYS A 60 -33.48 -3.67 -9.34
C LYS A 60 -31.98 -3.68 -9.08
N THR A 61 -31.28 -2.59 -9.34
CA THR A 61 -29.81 -2.53 -9.28
C THR A 61 -29.34 -1.10 -9.05
N ILE A 62 -28.12 -0.97 -8.55
CA ILE A 62 -27.37 0.27 -8.47
C ILE A 62 -26.14 0.14 -9.36
N LYS A 63 -25.92 1.13 -10.22
CA LYS A 63 -24.76 1.16 -11.10
C LYS A 63 -23.90 2.38 -10.84
N VAL A 64 -22.59 2.19 -10.76
CA VAL A 64 -21.63 3.30 -10.80
C VAL A 64 -21.48 3.76 -12.25
N GLU A 65 -21.76 5.03 -12.52
CA GLU A 65 -21.89 5.53 -13.90
C GLU A 65 -20.57 5.52 -14.68
N SER A 66 -19.47 5.93 -14.05
CA SER A 66 -18.15 5.99 -14.69
C SER A 66 -17.28 4.80 -14.28
N PRO A 67 -16.56 4.17 -15.23
CA PRO A 67 -15.67 3.05 -14.90
C PRO A 67 -14.48 3.54 -14.07
N CYS A 68 -13.98 2.67 -13.19
CA CYS A 68 -12.70 2.93 -12.52
C CYS A 68 -11.58 2.93 -13.58
N PRO A 69 -10.65 3.90 -13.56
CA PRO A 69 -9.49 3.88 -14.45
C PRO A 69 -8.48 2.76 -14.12
N TYR A 70 -8.60 2.14 -12.94
CA TYR A 70 -7.73 1.07 -12.45
C TYR A 70 -8.55 -0.14 -11.98
N PRO A 71 -9.30 -0.81 -12.87
CA PRO A 71 -10.16 -1.93 -12.47
C PRO A 71 -9.35 -3.13 -11.94
N ASP A 72 -8.15 -3.31 -12.46
CA ASP A 72 -7.22 -4.40 -12.11
C ASP A 72 -6.19 -3.99 -11.04
N GLY A 73 -6.40 -2.84 -10.39
CA GLY A 73 -5.47 -2.28 -9.40
C GLY A 73 -4.22 -1.64 -10.03
N LEU A 74 -3.16 -1.53 -9.23
CA LEU A 74 -1.92 -0.81 -9.51
C LEU A 74 -0.70 -1.55 -8.95
N THR A 75 0.15 -2.08 -9.85
CA THR A 75 1.54 -2.43 -9.52
C THR A 75 2.40 -1.17 -9.66
N THR A 76 3.19 -0.82 -8.63
CA THR A 76 4.04 0.38 -8.66
C THR A 76 5.51 0.03 -8.73
N GLU A 77 6.19 0.50 -9.77
CA GLU A 77 7.64 0.28 -9.96
C GLU A 77 8.43 1.57 -9.76
N ILE A 78 9.52 1.48 -8.99
CA ILE A 78 10.50 2.56 -8.82
C ILE A 78 11.91 2.02 -8.91
N THR A 79 12.88 2.92 -9.04
CA THR A 79 14.31 2.58 -8.96
C THR A 79 15.00 3.36 -7.84
N LEU A 80 15.90 2.71 -7.12
CA LEU A 80 16.77 3.33 -6.11
C LEU A 80 18.23 3.08 -6.48
N LYS A 81 19.06 4.13 -6.46
CA LYS A 81 20.51 4.01 -6.63
C LYS A 81 21.17 3.82 -5.28
N VAL A 82 22.00 2.79 -5.16
CA VAL A 82 22.76 2.47 -3.94
C VAL A 82 24.25 2.34 -4.27
N PRO A 83 24.93 3.45 -4.63
CA PRO A 83 26.35 3.41 -4.98
C PRO A 83 27.25 3.05 -3.78
N SER A 84 26.78 3.25 -2.55
CA SER A 84 27.58 2.94 -1.35
C SER A 84 27.68 1.45 -1.02
N GLY A 85 26.78 0.62 -1.58
CA GLY A 85 26.61 -0.77 -1.15
C GLY A 85 26.04 -0.91 0.26
N LYS A 86 25.41 0.15 0.80
CA LYS A 86 24.76 0.13 2.11
C LYS A 86 23.40 0.80 2.02
N VAL A 87 22.37 0.13 2.54
CA VAL A 87 21.05 0.72 2.69
C VAL A 87 20.69 0.91 4.15
N ILE A 88 20.03 2.02 4.44
CA ILE A 88 19.27 2.19 5.67
C ILE A 88 17.87 1.65 5.45
N VAL A 89 17.37 0.87 6.41
CA VAL A 89 16.03 0.27 6.40
C VAL A 89 15.34 0.63 7.70
N THR A 90 14.14 1.20 7.59
CA THR A 90 13.30 1.60 8.72
C THR A 90 11.86 1.83 8.24
N ASP A 91 10.97 2.31 9.08
CA ASP A 91 9.59 2.66 8.73
C ASP A 91 9.44 4.13 8.29
N ASP A 92 10.16 5.06 8.93
CA ASP A 92 10.20 6.47 8.54
C ASP A 92 11.58 7.02 8.19
N LEU A 93 11.73 7.59 7.00
CA LEU A 93 12.86 8.47 6.67
C LEU A 93 12.41 9.89 6.27
N ARG A 94 11.15 10.26 6.55
CA ARG A 94 10.56 11.53 6.08
C ARG A 94 11.13 12.78 6.72
N SER A 95 11.83 12.64 7.85
CA SER A 95 12.62 13.73 8.45
C SER A 95 13.76 14.21 7.53
N VAL A 96 14.23 13.35 6.61
CA VAL A 96 15.29 13.66 5.63
C VAL A 96 14.74 13.70 4.20
N TYR A 97 13.77 12.85 3.89
CA TYR A 97 13.15 12.72 2.58
C TYR A 97 11.67 13.12 2.63
N SER A 98 11.35 14.35 2.27
CA SER A 98 9.96 14.80 2.16
C SER A 98 9.57 15.04 0.69
N CYS A 99 8.28 14.88 0.41
CA CYS A 99 7.64 15.30 -0.82
C CYS A 99 6.42 16.17 -0.50
N ASP A 100 6.02 17.01 -1.45
CA ASP A 100 4.75 17.74 -1.38
C ASP A 100 3.64 16.84 -1.93
N ASP A 101 2.71 16.44 -1.07
CA ASP A 101 1.60 15.54 -1.38
C ASP A 101 0.26 16.27 -1.52
N SER A 102 0.25 17.61 -1.50
CA SER A 102 -0.98 18.42 -1.50
C SER A 102 -1.87 18.23 -2.73
N GLY A 103 -1.32 17.68 -3.83
CA GLY A 103 -2.03 17.36 -5.06
C GLY A 103 -2.34 15.87 -5.27
N PHE A 104 -1.99 15.01 -4.33
CA PHE A 104 -2.18 13.57 -4.48
C PHE A 104 -3.60 13.12 -4.14
N ALA A 105 -3.97 11.97 -4.68
CA ALA A 105 -5.10 11.21 -4.17
C ALA A 105 -4.85 10.82 -2.70
N SER A 106 -5.91 10.51 -1.97
CA SER A 106 -5.83 10.02 -0.59
C SER A 106 -4.83 8.86 -0.50
N TYR A 107 -3.93 8.90 0.50
CA TYR A 107 -3.00 7.80 0.78
C TYR A 107 -3.71 6.49 1.17
N ASN A 108 -5.01 6.54 1.47
CA ASN A 108 -5.83 5.35 1.67
C ASN A 108 -6.30 4.70 0.35
N SER A 109 -5.89 5.23 -0.81
CA SER A 109 -6.15 4.66 -2.12
C SER A 109 -4.86 4.14 -2.76
N ALA A 110 -4.96 3.13 -3.63
CA ALA A 110 -3.80 2.62 -4.36
C ALA A 110 -3.13 3.69 -5.24
N LEU A 111 -3.91 4.59 -5.85
CA LEU A 111 -3.38 5.71 -6.63
C LEU A 111 -2.57 6.67 -5.75
N GLY A 112 -3.10 7.07 -4.59
CA GLY A 112 -2.40 7.96 -3.67
C GLY A 112 -1.11 7.35 -3.14
N GLN A 113 -1.13 6.04 -2.82
CA GLN A 113 0.07 5.30 -2.44
C GLN A 113 1.11 5.29 -3.57
N ALA A 114 0.71 4.96 -4.81
CA ALA A 114 1.61 4.97 -5.96
C ALA A 114 2.24 6.35 -6.20
N GLN A 115 1.46 7.42 -6.07
CA GLN A 115 1.96 8.80 -6.21
C GLN A 115 3.01 9.15 -5.14
N VAL A 116 2.77 8.79 -3.88
CA VAL A 116 3.77 8.98 -2.80
C VAL A 116 5.01 8.13 -3.04
N VAL A 117 4.86 6.86 -3.41
CA VAL A 117 5.97 5.94 -3.74
C VAL A 117 6.87 6.55 -4.82
N HIS A 118 6.29 7.04 -5.92
CA HIS A 118 7.05 7.71 -6.99
C HIS A 118 7.72 9.01 -6.52
N ALA A 119 7.02 9.83 -5.74
CA ALA A 119 7.56 11.11 -5.25
C ALA A 119 8.73 10.92 -4.28
N MET A 120 8.65 9.93 -3.40
CA MET A 120 9.72 9.54 -2.48
C MET A 120 10.92 8.96 -3.24
N ALA A 121 10.67 8.11 -4.24
CA ALA A 121 11.73 7.57 -5.08
C ALA A 121 12.50 8.68 -5.83
N ALA A 122 11.79 9.70 -6.32
CA ALA A 122 12.39 10.85 -6.99
C ALA A 122 13.36 11.64 -6.10
N VAL A 123 13.20 11.58 -4.77
CA VAL A 123 14.12 12.22 -3.81
C VAL A 123 15.14 11.24 -3.21
N GLY A 124 15.21 10.01 -3.71
CA GLY A 124 16.21 9.01 -3.34
C GLY A 124 15.83 8.11 -2.17
N CYS A 125 14.53 7.91 -1.94
CA CYS A 125 14.01 7.00 -0.91
C CYS A 125 12.98 6.04 -1.53
N ALA A 126 13.24 4.74 -1.49
CA ALA A 126 12.20 3.75 -1.72
C ALA A 126 11.26 3.76 -0.51
N TYR A 127 9.99 4.04 -0.74
CA TYR A 127 8.96 4.11 0.29
C TYR A 127 7.76 3.32 -0.20
N GLY A 128 7.19 2.45 0.62
CA GLY A 128 6.08 1.59 0.20
C GLY A 128 5.12 1.24 1.34
N PRO A 129 3.81 1.15 1.06
CA PRO A 129 2.81 0.79 2.05
C PRO A 129 2.96 -0.69 2.45
N VAL A 130 2.81 -0.97 3.75
CA VAL A 130 2.83 -2.34 4.28
C VAL A 130 1.70 -2.63 5.26
N GLY A 131 0.89 -1.63 5.60
CA GLY A 131 -0.17 -1.79 6.59
C GLY A 131 0.37 -2.09 7.99
N ASN A 132 -0.47 -2.63 8.86
CA ASN A 132 -0.07 -3.04 10.21
C ASN A 132 0.43 -4.49 10.22
N SER A 133 1.58 -4.74 9.57
CA SER A 133 2.09 -6.09 9.30
C SER A 133 3.48 -6.40 9.86
N CYS A 134 4.21 -5.41 10.39
CA CYS A 134 5.61 -5.54 10.83
C CYS A 134 6.50 -6.36 9.89
N PRO A 135 6.64 -6.01 8.60
CA PRO A 135 7.39 -6.82 7.66
C PRO A 135 8.90 -6.75 7.92
N GLY A 136 9.67 -7.55 7.19
CA GLY A 136 11.12 -7.46 7.15
C GLY A 136 11.65 -7.33 5.73
N LEU A 137 12.92 -6.94 5.62
CA LEU A 137 13.73 -7.08 4.41
C LEU A 137 14.45 -8.44 4.46
N TYR A 138 14.29 -9.23 3.40
CA TYR A 138 14.86 -10.56 3.29
C TYR A 138 15.68 -10.70 2.01
N ARG A 139 16.85 -11.35 2.09
CA ARG A 139 17.63 -11.75 0.91
C ARG A 139 17.08 -13.05 0.33
N THR A 140 16.77 -13.03 -0.97
CA THR A 140 16.29 -14.21 -1.71
C THR A 140 17.32 -14.77 -2.69
N GLY A 141 18.41 -14.05 -2.93
CA GLY A 141 19.53 -14.41 -3.79
C GLY A 141 20.66 -13.37 -3.70
N PRO A 142 21.74 -13.49 -4.47
CA PRO A 142 22.88 -12.56 -4.38
C PRO A 142 22.50 -11.08 -4.52
N ASP A 143 21.57 -10.78 -5.43
CA ASP A 143 21.13 -9.41 -5.74
C ASP A 143 19.60 -9.28 -5.79
N THR A 144 18.89 -10.19 -5.12
CA THR A 144 17.43 -10.19 -5.05
C THR A 144 16.97 -10.24 -3.60
N TYR A 145 15.94 -9.44 -3.32
CA TYR A 145 15.39 -9.23 -1.98
C TYR A 145 13.87 -9.09 -2.06
N ILE A 146 13.21 -9.24 -0.91
CA ILE A 146 11.77 -8.98 -0.76
C ILE A 146 11.49 -8.19 0.52
N ILE A 147 10.46 -7.37 0.47
CA ILE A 147 9.80 -6.82 1.66
C ILE A 147 8.57 -7.67 1.93
N ALA A 148 8.55 -8.38 3.06
CA ALA A 148 7.52 -9.36 3.31
C ALA A 148 7.18 -9.50 4.79
N ARG A 149 5.95 -9.90 5.09
CA ARG A 149 5.57 -10.45 6.40
C ARG A 149 5.55 -11.97 6.28
N PRO A 150 6.34 -12.71 7.06
CA PRO A 150 6.23 -14.16 7.10
C PRO A 150 4.86 -14.58 7.63
N GLY A 151 4.41 -15.79 7.27
CA GLY A 151 3.26 -16.38 7.94
C GLY A 151 3.58 -16.64 9.41
N TYR A 152 2.69 -16.23 10.30
CA TYR A 152 2.67 -16.69 11.68
C TYR A 152 1.66 -17.83 11.77
N ASP A 153 2.08 -18.99 12.27
CA ASP A 153 1.14 -19.99 12.76
C ASP A 153 0.84 -19.77 14.25
N GLU A 154 -0.18 -20.46 14.76
CA GLU A 154 -0.64 -20.35 16.14
C GLU A 154 0.43 -20.75 17.19
N ASP A 155 1.50 -21.42 16.73
CA ASP A 155 2.60 -21.91 17.56
C ASP A 155 3.85 -21.01 17.49
N ASP A 156 3.76 -19.82 16.86
CA ASP A 156 4.89 -18.93 16.57
C ASP A 156 6.03 -19.62 15.80
N THR A 157 5.72 -20.70 15.06
CA THR A 157 6.71 -21.40 14.27
C THR A 157 6.99 -20.59 13.00
N PRO A 158 8.26 -20.24 12.73
CA PRO A 158 8.60 -19.52 11.51
C PRO A 158 8.15 -20.31 10.28
N ASP A 159 7.46 -19.65 9.35
CA ASP A 159 7.08 -20.23 8.06
C ASP A 159 8.31 -20.96 7.46
N PRO A 160 8.25 -22.29 7.24
CA PRO A 160 9.37 -23.04 6.69
C PRO A 160 9.86 -22.49 5.35
N ALA A 161 8.96 -21.84 4.58
CA ALA A 161 9.31 -21.18 3.34
C ALA A 161 10.21 -19.96 3.52
N PHE A 162 10.33 -19.40 4.73
CA PHE A 162 11.21 -18.28 5.08
C PHE A 162 12.56 -18.71 5.63
N SER A 163 12.71 -19.96 6.08
CA SER A 163 14.01 -20.49 6.55
C SER A 163 15.12 -20.48 5.48
N ARG A 164 14.74 -20.39 4.20
CA ARG A 164 15.65 -20.27 3.05
C ARG A 164 16.10 -18.83 2.76
N TYR A 165 15.53 -17.84 3.42
CA TYR A 165 15.84 -16.43 3.19
C TYR A 165 16.64 -15.86 4.35
N ASP A 166 17.63 -15.02 4.04
CA ASP A 166 18.38 -14.33 5.10
C ASP A 166 17.55 -13.11 5.55
N PHE A 167 17.12 -13.09 6.81
CA PHE A 167 16.53 -11.90 7.42
C PHE A 167 17.62 -10.84 7.61
N LEU A 168 17.41 -9.65 7.03
CA LEU A 168 18.41 -8.56 7.06
C LEU A 168 18.01 -7.41 7.99
N ALA A 169 16.71 -7.09 8.04
CA ALA A 169 16.19 -5.97 8.82
C ALA A 169 14.70 -6.16 9.11
N GLY A 170 14.26 -5.75 10.30
CA GLY A 170 12.84 -5.60 10.65
C GLY A 170 12.35 -4.19 10.31
N ILE A 171 11.06 -4.07 9.98
CA ILE A 171 10.37 -2.80 9.73
C ILE A 171 9.18 -2.73 10.69
N THR A 172 9.22 -1.78 11.61
CA THR A 172 8.09 -1.48 12.51
C THR A 172 6.93 -0.87 11.71
N THR A 173 5.69 -1.04 12.16
CA THR A 173 4.52 -0.51 11.44
C THR A 173 3.80 0.62 12.16
N ASP A 174 4.53 1.49 12.86
CA ASP A 174 3.94 2.68 13.48
C ASP A 174 3.36 3.63 12.41
N LEU A 175 3.92 3.59 11.20
CA LEU A 175 3.49 4.41 10.05
C LEU A 175 2.91 3.61 8.88
N TRP A 176 2.72 2.30 9.06
CA TRP A 176 2.17 1.41 8.03
C TRP A 176 2.90 1.43 6.67
N ALA A 177 4.19 1.79 6.68
CA ALA A 177 5.05 1.87 5.51
C ALA A 177 6.48 1.43 5.85
N TYR A 178 7.26 1.12 4.81
CA TYR A 178 8.71 1.01 4.92
C TYR A 178 9.39 2.20 4.22
N SER A 179 10.62 2.50 4.65
CA SER A 179 11.50 3.50 4.07
C SER A 179 12.92 2.94 3.91
N ILE A 180 13.45 2.94 2.68
CA ILE A 180 14.78 2.44 2.33
C ILE A 180 15.52 3.46 1.47
N ALA A 181 16.76 3.76 1.82
CA ALA A 181 17.61 4.66 1.03
C ALA A 181 19.07 4.22 1.04
N ASP A 182 19.86 4.72 0.10
CA ASP A 182 21.33 4.64 0.20
C ASP A 182 21.79 5.37 1.47
N PHE A 183 22.60 4.68 2.27
CA PHE A 183 22.99 5.16 3.59
C PHE A 183 23.85 6.43 3.52
N GLU A 184 24.77 6.51 2.56
CA GLU A 184 25.63 7.68 2.41
C GLU A 184 24.86 8.88 1.86
N HIS A 185 23.92 8.65 0.92
CA HIS A 185 23.02 9.70 0.45
C HIS A 185 22.17 10.26 1.60
N TRP A 186 21.58 9.39 2.42
CA TRP A 186 20.79 9.81 3.58
C TRP A 186 21.62 10.62 4.59
N LYS A 187 22.83 10.16 4.94
CA LYS A 187 23.75 10.93 5.80
C LYS A 187 24.12 12.29 5.20
N SER A 188 24.38 12.35 3.89
CA SER A 188 24.74 13.60 3.20
C SER A 188 23.62 14.64 3.25
N ARG A 189 22.38 14.21 3.44
CA ARG A 189 21.20 15.05 3.61
C ARG A 189 20.91 15.41 5.08
N GLY A 190 21.84 15.11 5.98
CA GLY A 190 21.71 15.40 7.42
C GLY A 190 21.12 14.27 8.24
N GLY A 191 20.98 13.07 7.67
CA GLY A 191 20.57 11.86 8.39
C GLY A 191 21.55 11.48 9.50
N ASP A 192 21.00 11.08 10.64
CA ASP A 192 21.74 10.71 11.84
C ASP A 192 21.02 9.55 12.55
N PRO A 193 21.64 8.34 12.66
CA PRO A 193 20.97 7.17 13.22
C PRO A 193 20.51 7.38 14.66
N ASP A 194 21.29 8.15 15.42
CA ASP A 194 21.01 8.44 16.83
C ASP A 194 19.77 9.32 17.02
N LYS A 195 19.28 9.96 15.95
CA LYS A 195 18.11 10.85 15.97
C LYS A 195 16.82 10.21 15.48
N LEU A 196 16.84 8.99 14.93
CA LEU A 196 15.61 8.34 14.43
C LEU A 196 14.70 7.93 15.59
N GLY A 197 15.26 7.51 16.74
CA GLY A 197 14.45 7.24 17.95
C GLY A 197 13.63 5.94 17.90
N TRP A 198 13.81 5.12 16.88
CA TRP A 198 13.20 3.80 16.68
C TRP A 198 14.20 2.84 15.98
N ASP A 199 13.78 1.59 15.75
CA ASP A 199 14.62 0.56 15.16
C ASP A 199 15.07 0.92 13.74
N VAL A 200 16.38 0.99 13.56
CA VAL A 200 17.04 1.25 12.28
C VAL A 200 18.03 0.14 12.01
N SER A 201 18.02 -0.39 10.78
CA SER A 201 19.01 -1.34 10.31
C SER A 201 19.83 -0.73 9.18
N VAL A 202 21.15 -0.88 9.23
CA VAL A 202 22.03 -0.60 8.10
C VAL A 202 22.50 -1.94 7.55
N VAL A 203 22.19 -2.20 6.29
CA VAL A 203 22.40 -3.49 5.64
C VAL A 203 23.39 -3.32 4.49
N ASP A 204 24.41 -4.17 4.47
CA ASP A 204 25.32 -4.27 3.32
C ASP A 204 24.63 -5.02 2.16
N ILE A 205 24.66 -4.40 0.99
CA ILE A 205 24.16 -4.97 -0.29
C ILE A 205 25.18 -4.69 -1.40
N THR A 206 25.04 -5.37 -2.54
CA THR A 206 25.90 -5.08 -3.69
C THR A 206 25.63 -3.65 -4.19
N PRO A 207 26.66 -2.83 -4.46
CA PRO A 207 26.43 -1.52 -5.09
C PRO A 207 25.72 -1.67 -6.45
N GLY A 208 24.80 -0.75 -6.75
CA GLY A 208 24.08 -0.73 -8.03
C GLY A 208 22.75 0.02 -7.99
N THR A 209 21.95 -0.17 -9.02
CA THR A 209 20.59 0.34 -9.14
C THR A 209 19.60 -0.80 -8.92
N TYR A 210 18.65 -0.58 -8.02
CA TYR A 210 17.64 -1.58 -7.65
C TYR A 210 16.26 -1.16 -8.14
N ARG A 211 15.54 -2.08 -8.79
CA ARG A 211 14.11 -1.96 -9.07
C ARG A 211 13.32 -2.47 -7.87
N PHE A 212 12.32 -1.72 -7.45
CA PHE A 212 11.32 -2.14 -6.48
C PHE A 212 9.98 -2.25 -7.19
N THR A 213 9.36 -3.43 -7.12
CA THR A 213 8.01 -3.69 -7.66
C THR A 213 7.07 -3.90 -6.48
N HIS A 214 6.13 -2.97 -6.27
CA HIS A 214 5.19 -2.96 -5.15
C HIS A 214 3.85 -3.55 -5.55
N HIS A 215 3.33 -4.42 -4.68
CA HIS A 215 2.11 -5.21 -4.95
C HIS A 215 0.88 -4.72 -4.21
N SER A 216 1.01 -3.83 -3.20
CA SER A 216 -0.11 -3.47 -2.32
C SER A 216 -1.29 -2.79 -3.00
N GLY A 217 -1.11 -2.23 -4.20
CA GLY A 217 -2.17 -1.63 -4.99
C GLY A 217 -2.86 -2.60 -5.96
N GLU A 218 -2.37 -3.84 -6.12
CA GLU A 218 -2.91 -4.83 -7.06
C GLU A 218 -4.30 -5.31 -6.63
N HIS A 219 -5.14 -5.70 -7.59
CA HIS A 219 -6.54 -6.08 -7.31
C HIS A 219 -6.68 -7.22 -6.32
N ASP A 220 -5.88 -8.26 -6.50
CA ASP A 220 -5.92 -9.48 -5.70
C ASP A 220 -4.97 -9.42 -4.49
N PHE A 221 -4.35 -8.27 -4.22
CA PHE A 221 -3.49 -8.13 -3.04
C PHE A 221 -4.33 -8.14 -1.77
N ASN A 222 -4.07 -9.12 -0.91
CA ASN A 222 -4.74 -9.26 0.37
C ASN A 222 -3.70 -9.40 1.48
N PRO A 223 -3.50 -8.38 2.34
CA PRO A 223 -2.51 -8.43 3.41
C PRO A 223 -2.92 -9.35 4.57
N ASP A 224 -4.18 -9.80 4.60
CA ASP A 224 -4.75 -10.61 5.67
C ASP A 224 -4.81 -12.10 5.32
N VAL A 225 -4.24 -12.51 4.18
CA VAL A 225 -4.16 -13.95 3.84
C VAL A 225 -3.26 -14.68 4.84
N PRO A 226 -3.61 -15.94 5.17
CA PRO A 226 -2.70 -16.81 5.89
C PRO A 226 -1.39 -17.00 5.12
N GLY A 227 -0.28 -17.10 5.87
CA GLY A 227 1.04 -17.31 5.29
C GLY A 227 1.79 -16.02 4.97
N THR A 228 2.80 -16.18 4.12
CA THR A 228 3.67 -15.10 3.65
C THR A 228 2.89 -14.08 2.82
N VAL A 229 3.09 -12.81 3.12
CA VAL A 229 2.63 -11.68 2.29
C VAL A 229 3.85 -10.91 1.80
N THR A 230 4.04 -10.86 0.48
CA THR A 230 5.12 -10.07 -0.14
C THR A 230 4.57 -8.72 -0.58
N PHE A 231 5.05 -7.65 0.03
CA PHE A 231 4.67 -6.27 -0.30
C PHE A 231 5.46 -5.73 -1.49
N ALA A 232 6.73 -6.09 -1.59
CA ALA A 232 7.58 -5.68 -2.71
C ALA A 232 8.66 -6.72 -3.06
N HIS A 233 8.95 -6.83 -4.34
CA HIS A 233 10.16 -7.48 -4.84
C HIS A 233 11.23 -6.43 -5.13
N VAL A 234 12.48 -6.77 -4.87
CA VAL A 234 13.63 -5.88 -5.07
C VAL A 234 14.73 -6.64 -5.81
N GLU A 235 15.23 -6.08 -6.91
CA GLU A 235 16.28 -6.71 -7.69
C GLU A 235 17.26 -5.67 -8.25
N ARG A 236 18.54 -6.01 -8.33
CA ARG A 236 19.53 -5.17 -9.02
C ARG A 236 19.34 -5.27 -10.54
N ILE A 237 19.42 -4.14 -11.24
CA ILE A 237 19.15 -4.05 -12.69
C ILE A 237 20.34 -3.54 -13.53
N ASP A 238 21.53 -3.42 -12.95
CA ASP A 238 22.76 -2.99 -13.63
C ASP A 238 24.00 -3.85 -13.29
#